data_AF-A0A3D4JL37-F1
#
_entry.id   AF-A0A3D4JL37-F1
#
_cell.length_a   1.000
_cell.length_b   1.000
_cell.length_c   1.000
_cell.angle_alpha   90.00
_cell.angle_beta   90.00
_cell.angle_gamma   90.00
#
_symmetry.space_group_name_H-M   'P 1'
#
loop_
_entity.id
_entity.type
_entity.pdbx_description
1 polymer ?
#
loop_
_entity_poly.entity_id
_entity_poly.type
_entity_poly.pdbx_seq_one_letter_code
_entity_poly.pdbx_strand_id
1 'polypeptide(L)'
;MSTEIKRDYYLQQLIRREGNGLIKIITGIRRCGKSYLLRTLFKNHLLENGVDETHIIEMAFDLFDNIEYRDPKIFYPWAKKQIQDNEKYYFLLDEVQLLDDFVSVLNGLSDRKNCDVFVTGSN
;
A
#
# COMPACT_ATOMS: atom_id res chain seq x y z
N MET A 1 -18.52 -18.55 13.87
CA MET A 1 -18.29 -17.75 12.64
C MET A 1 -18.05 -16.32 13.10
N SER A 2 -16.87 -15.76 12.85
CA SER A 2 -16.59 -14.34 13.13
C SER A 2 -17.24 -13.49 12.05
N THR A 3 -18.14 -12.58 12.42
CA THR A 3 -18.74 -11.61 11.51
C THR A 3 -17.68 -10.60 11.09
N GLU A 4 -17.21 -10.67 9.85
CA GLU A 4 -16.26 -9.70 9.29
C GLU A 4 -17.00 -8.41 8.89
N ILE A 5 -16.58 -7.27 9.44
CA ILE A 5 -17.15 -5.96 9.07
C ILE A 5 -16.46 -5.48 7.79
N LYS A 6 -17.20 -5.50 6.68
CA LYS A 6 -16.65 -5.25 5.33
C LYS A 6 -16.17 -3.82 5.05
N ARG A 7 -16.54 -2.83 5.88
CA ARG A 7 -16.18 -1.40 5.72
C ARG A 7 -16.44 -0.86 4.30
N ASP A 8 -17.54 -1.30 3.67
CA ASP A 8 -17.83 -1.09 2.24
C ASP A 8 -17.64 0.36 1.78
N TYR A 9 -18.12 1.35 2.55
CA TYR A 9 -17.96 2.76 2.22
C TYR A 9 -16.50 3.16 1.97
N TYR A 10 -15.59 2.76 2.87
CA TYR A 10 -14.17 3.13 2.75
C TYR A 10 -13.47 2.29 1.69
N LEU A 11 -13.80 1.00 1.60
CA LEU A 11 -13.26 0.11 0.59
C LEU A 11 -13.60 0.60 -0.83
N GLN A 12 -14.86 1.00 -1.06
CA GLN A 12 -15.32 1.56 -2.33
C GLN A 12 -14.60 2.86 -2.72
N GLN A 13 -14.13 3.65 -1.75
CA GLN A 13 -13.32 4.82 -2.04
C GLN A 13 -11.93 4.46 -2.58
N LEU A 14 -11.33 3.36 -2.11
CA LEU A 14 -10.05 2.87 -2.64
C LEU A 14 -10.24 2.33 -4.06
N ILE A 15 -11.25 1.50 -4.27
CA ILE A 15 -11.56 0.86 -5.56
C ILE A 15 -11.76 1.90 -6.66
N ARG A 16 -12.58 2.93 -6.39
CA ARG A 16 -12.86 4.00 -7.38
C ARG A 16 -11.63 4.85 -7.75
N ARG A 17 -10.53 4.73 -7.01
CA ARG A 17 -9.30 5.50 -7.21
C ARG A 17 -8.17 4.67 -7.81
N GLU A 18 -8.40 3.40 -8.10
CA GLU A 18 -7.43 2.55 -8.80
C GLU A 18 -7.06 3.13 -10.18
N GLY A 19 -5.80 2.99 -10.55
CA GLY A 19 -5.32 3.23 -11.92
C GLY A 19 -5.35 4.69 -12.39
N ASN A 20 -5.59 5.67 -11.50
CA ASN A 20 -5.64 7.09 -11.88
C ASN A 20 -4.29 7.82 -11.79
N GLY A 21 -3.21 7.10 -11.46
CA GLY A 21 -1.84 7.64 -11.37
C GLY A 21 -1.57 8.48 -10.11
N LEU A 22 -2.56 8.74 -9.25
CA LEU A 22 -2.37 9.46 -8.00
C LEU A 22 -1.98 8.50 -6.87
N ILE A 23 -1.23 8.98 -5.89
CA ILE A 23 -0.99 8.27 -4.64
C ILE A 23 -2.26 8.34 -3.77
N LYS A 24 -2.78 7.19 -3.33
CA LYS A 24 -3.97 7.15 -2.45
C LYS A 24 -3.51 7.11 -1.00
N ILE A 25 -3.77 8.18 -0.27
CA ILE A 25 -3.38 8.30 1.14
C ILE A 25 -4.60 8.09 2.04
N ILE A 26 -4.51 7.12 2.94
CA ILE A 26 -5.51 6.81 3.95
C ILE A 26 -5.02 7.37 5.28
N THR A 27 -5.60 8.48 5.72
CA THR A 27 -5.26 9.12 6.99
C THR A 27 -6.30 8.88 8.07
N GLY A 28 -5.90 8.99 9.33
CA GLY A 28 -6.82 8.92 10.47
C GLY A 28 -6.13 8.57 11.77
N ILE A 29 -6.88 8.67 12.88
CA ILE A 29 -6.36 8.40 14.22
C ILE A 29 -5.83 6.96 14.38
N ARG A 30 -4.93 6.77 15.35
CA ARG A 30 -4.39 5.44 15.67
C ARG A 30 -5.53 4.49 16.07
N ARG A 31 -5.41 3.21 15.67
CA ARG A 31 -6.37 2.12 15.96
C ARG A 31 -7.77 2.25 15.34
N CYS A 32 -7.99 3.14 14.36
CA CYS A 32 -9.26 3.16 13.61
C CYS A 32 -9.36 2.07 12.51
N GLY A 33 -8.30 1.26 12.32
CA GLY A 33 -8.28 0.12 11.40
C GLY A 33 -7.88 0.45 9.96
N LYS A 34 -7.02 1.46 9.75
CA LYS A 34 -6.47 1.80 8.42
C LYS A 34 -5.68 0.63 7.82
N SER A 35 -4.78 0.05 8.61
CA SER A 35 -3.97 -1.12 8.25
C SER A 35 -4.85 -2.28 7.80
N TYR A 36 -5.94 -2.57 8.53
CA TYR A 36 -6.88 -3.62 8.17
C TYR A 36 -7.66 -3.31 6.90
N LEU A 37 -8.10 -2.06 6.71
CA LEU A 37 -8.74 -1.64 5.46
C LEU A 37 -7.82 -1.83 4.25
N LEU A 38 -6.56 -1.40 4.36
CA LEU A 38 -5.61 -1.45 3.24
C LEU A 38 -5.06 -2.87 3.00
N ARG A 39 -4.47 -3.49 4.03
CA ARG A 39 -3.70 -4.73 3.90
C ARG A 39 -4.54 -6.00 3.95
N THR A 40 -5.78 -5.90 4.43
CA THR A 40 -6.69 -7.06 4.47
C THR A 40 -7.84 -6.88 3.50
N LEU A 41 -8.70 -5.89 3.72
CA LEU A 41 -9.92 -5.76 2.92
C LEU A 41 -9.63 -5.40 1.45
N PHE A 42 -8.78 -4.40 1.22
CA PHE A 42 -8.42 -4.01 -0.14
C PHE A 42 -7.51 -5.04 -0.81
N LYS A 43 -6.53 -5.63 -0.11
CA LYS A 43 -5.76 -6.78 -0.61
C LYS A 43 -6.67 -7.92 -1.07
N ASN A 44 -7.62 -8.35 -0.23
CA ASN A 44 -8.55 -9.42 -0.57
C ASN A 44 -9.39 -9.07 -1.80
N HIS A 45 -9.86 -7.82 -1.89
CA HIS A 45 -10.54 -7.34 -3.10
C HIS A 45 -9.68 -7.49 -4.35
N LEU A 46 -8.39 -7.11 -4.31
CA LEU A 46 -7.49 -7.26 -5.45
C LEU A 46 -7.34 -8.73 -5.86
N LEU A 47 -7.10 -9.62 -4.90
CA LEU A 47 -6.97 -11.07 -5.13
C LEU A 47 -8.25 -11.68 -5.71
N GLU A 48 -9.42 -11.33 -5.16
CA GLU A 48 -10.73 -11.78 -5.63
C GLU A 48 -11.03 -11.31 -7.07
N ASN A 49 -10.43 -10.20 -7.50
CA ASN A 49 -10.55 -9.67 -8.86
C ASN A 49 -9.41 -10.13 -9.79
N GLY A 50 -8.63 -11.14 -9.38
CA GLY A 50 -7.67 -11.82 -10.23
C GLY A 50 -6.30 -11.15 -10.32
N VAL A 51 -5.98 -10.22 -9.41
CA VAL A 51 -4.61 -9.71 -9.27
C VAL A 51 -3.73 -10.82 -8.71
N ASP A 52 -2.62 -11.12 -9.37
CA ASP A 52 -1.63 -12.08 -8.88
C ASP A 52 -1.03 -11.57 -7.55
N GLU A 53 -0.89 -12.44 -6.55
CA GLU A 53 -0.32 -12.05 -5.26
C GLU A 53 1.11 -11.52 -5.38
N THR A 54 1.88 -12.00 -6.36
CA THR A 54 3.23 -11.51 -6.65
C THR A 54 3.26 -10.07 -7.15
N HIS A 55 2.11 -9.55 -7.60
CA HIS A 55 1.95 -8.16 -8.03
C HIS A 55 1.41 -7.26 -6.91
N ILE A 56 1.20 -7.79 -5.69
CA ILE A 56 0.78 -7.02 -4.51
C ILE A 56 1.96 -6.90 -3.56
N ILE A 57 2.58 -5.72 -3.53
CA ILE A 57 3.77 -5.44 -2.73
C ILE A 57 3.36 -4.75 -1.43
N GLU A 58 3.61 -5.41 -0.31
CA GLU A 58 3.25 -4.92 1.02
C GLU A 58 4.48 -4.51 1.83
N MET A 59 4.33 -3.45 2.62
CA MET A 59 5.31 -3.07 3.64
C MET A 59 4.58 -2.39 4.80
N ALA A 60 4.87 -2.79 6.03
CA ALA A 60 4.40 -2.08 7.22
C ALA A 60 5.60 -1.58 8.02
N PHE A 61 5.84 -0.28 7.95
CA PHE A 61 7.07 0.32 8.48
C PHE A 61 7.11 0.36 10.01
N ASP A 62 5.98 0.16 10.70
CA ASP A 62 5.91 0.12 12.15
C ASP A 62 6.32 -1.23 12.75
N LEU A 63 6.33 -2.30 11.95
CA LEU A 63 6.80 -3.63 12.37
C LEU A 63 8.31 -3.61 12.62
N PHE A 64 8.74 -4.28 13.69
CA PHE A 64 10.15 -4.35 14.08
C PHE A 64 11.01 -5.00 13.00
N ASP A 65 10.50 -6.07 12.37
CA ASP A 65 11.18 -6.78 11.27
C ASP A 65 11.46 -5.89 10.06
N ASN A 66 10.74 -4.76 9.93
CA ASN A 66 10.86 -3.84 8.81
C ASN A 66 11.64 -2.56 9.14
N ILE A 67 12.30 -2.48 10.31
CA ILE A 67 12.96 -1.26 10.77
C ILE A 67 14.05 -0.77 9.80
N GLU A 68 14.76 -1.68 9.13
CA GLU A 68 15.77 -1.33 8.13
C GLU A 68 15.17 -0.68 6.88
N TYR A 69 13.94 -1.05 6.52
CA TYR A 69 13.24 -0.48 5.37
C TYR A 69 12.71 0.93 5.63
N ARG A 70 12.88 1.49 6.84
CA ARG A 70 12.64 2.92 7.08
C ARG A 70 13.68 3.81 6.41
N ASP A 71 14.84 3.26 6.05
CA ASP A 71 15.81 3.97 5.21
C ASP A 71 15.39 3.87 3.72
N PRO A 72 15.12 5.00 3.03
CA PRO A 72 14.75 5.01 1.61
C PRO A 72 15.83 4.39 0.72
N LYS A 73 17.10 4.42 1.12
CA LYS A 73 18.21 3.78 0.38
C LYS A 73 18.15 2.27 0.43
N ILE A 74 17.42 1.69 1.39
CA ILE A 74 17.18 0.25 1.51
C ILE A 74 15.84 -0.10 0.86
N PHE A 75 14.77 0.60 1.24
CA PHE A 75 13.43 0.30 0.76
C PHE A 75 13.23 0.54 -0.73
N TYR A 76 13.66 1.67 -1.27
CA TYR A 76 13.37 1.97 -2.67
C TYR A 76 14.03 0.98 -3.66
N PRO A 77 15.31 0.59 -3.49
CA PRO A 77 15.89 -0.49 -4.29
C PRO A 77 15.20 -1.84 -4.08
N TRP A 78 14.81 -2.19 -2.85
CA TRP A 78 14.07 -3.42 -2.57
C TRP A 78 12.70 -3.44 -3.27
N ALA A 79 11.94 -2.34 -3.19
CA ALA A 79 10.62 -2.18 -3.79
C ALA A 79 10.69 -2.30 -5.32
N LYS A 80 11.70 -1.67 -5.94
CA LYS A 80 11.93 -1.78 -7.39
C LYS A 80 12.27 -3.20 -7.83
N LYS A 81 12.98 -3.97 -7.00
CA LYS A 81 13.29 -5.37 -7.30
C LYS A 81 12.07 -6.28 -7.24
N GLN A 82 10.95 -5.86 -6.66
CA GLN A 82 9.73 -6.67 -6.65
C GLN A 82 9.00 -6.63 -8.01
N ILE A 83 9.22 -5.59 -8.81
CA ILE A 83 8.60 -5.42 -10.12
C ILE A 83 9.36 -6.30 -11.13
N GLN A 84 8.76 -7.41 -11.55
CA GLN A 84 9.40 -8.42 -12.42
C GLN A 84 9.00 -8.30 -13.88
N ASP A 85 7.91 -7.59 -14.19
CA ASP A 85 7.38 -7.42 -15.52
C ASP A 85 6.69 -6.05 -15.70
N ASN A 86 6.00 -5.88 -16.83
CA ASN A 86 5.33 -4.64 -17.21
C ASN A 86 3.84 -4.63 -16.81
N GLU A 87 3.35 -5.68 -16.14
CA GLU A 87 1.98 -5.75 -15.66
C GLU A 87 1.78 -4.81 -14.47
N LYS A 88 0.52 -4.60 -14.06
CA LYS A 88 0.17 -3.68 -12.98
C LYS A 88 0.57 -4.25 -11.60
N TYR A 89 1.29 -3.45 -10.82
CA TYR A 89 1.65 -3.72 -9.42
C TYR A 89 0.89 -2.78 -8.47
N TYR A 90 0.50 -3.31 -7.32
CA TYR A 90 -0.12 -2.56 -6.24
C TYR A 90 0.84 -2.46 -5.06
N PHE A 91 1.21 -1.25 -4.68
CA PHE A 91 2.00 -1.02 -3.47
C PHE A 91 1.05 -0.66 -2.32
N LEU A 92 1.00 -1.50 -1.30
CA LEU A 92 0.19 -1.32 -0.08
C LEU A 92 1.13 -1.04 1.10
N LEU A 93 1.36 0.25 1.39
CA LEU A 93 2.38 0.68 2.36
C LEU A 93 1.73 1.27 3.62
N ASP A 94 2.05 0.70 4.78
CA ASP A 94 1.40 1.05 6.05
C ASP A 94 2.32 1.88 6.95
N GLU A 95 1.77 2.92 7.58
CA GLU A 95 2.48 3.88 8.44
C GLU A 95 3.68 4.53 7.72
N VAL A 96 3.43 5.04 6.51
CA VAL A 96 4.46 5.56 5.60
C VAL A 96 5.24 6.76 6.16
N GLN A 97 4.69 7.46 7.15
CA GLN A 97 5.41 8.54 7.83
C GLN A 97 6.63 8.05 8.63
N LEU A 98 6.78 6.74 8.83
CA LEU A 98 7.97 6.12 9.43
C LEU A 98 9.09 5.84 8.42
N LEU A 99 8.81 5.95 7.11
CA LEU A 99 9.81 5.88 6.05
C LEU A 99 10.43 7.28 5.87
N ASP A 100 11.75 7.37 6.00
CA ASP A 100 12.46 8.63 5.76
C ASP A 100 12.31 9.05 4.29
N ASP A 101 12.15 10.36 4.05
CA ASP A 101 11.94 10.93 2.70
C ASP A 101 10.81 10.23 1.91
N PHE A 102 9.75 9.80 2.59
CA PHE A 102 8.68 9.04 1.95
C PHE A 102 8.06 9.77 0.76
N VAL A 103 7.98 11.10 0.76
CA VAL A 103 7.41 11.87 -0.37
C VAL A 103 8.16 11.57 -1.66
N SER A 104 9.50 11.63 -1.63
CA SER A 104 10.34 11.35 -2.78
C SER A 104 10.23 9.89 -3.21
N VAL A 105 10.18 8.97 -2.24
CA VAL A 105 9.99 7.53 -2.51
C VAL A 105 8.66 7.26 -3.20
N LEU A 106 7.55 7.78 -2.65
CA LEU A 106 6.21 7.55 -3.20
C LEU A 106 6.08 8.16 -4.59
N ASN A 107 6.64 9.35 -4.83
CA ASN A 107 6.70 9.94 -6.16
C ASN A 107 7.49 9.06 -7.13
N GLY A 108 8.63 8.53 -6.71
CA GLY A 108 9.45 7.63 -7.53
C GLY A 108 8.80 6.27 -7.81
N LEU A 109 7.84 5.82 -6.99
CA LEU A 109 7.01 4.64 -7.27
C LEU A 109 5.84 5.00 -8.19
N SER A 110 5.16 6.11 -7.94
CA SER A 110 3.99 6.59 -8.68
C SER A 110 4.31 7.04 -10.12
N ASP A 111 5.53 7.51 -10.39
CA ASP A 111 5.97 7.87 -11.75
C ASP A 111 6.01 6.66 -12.70
N ARG A 112 6.07 5.43 -12.15
CA ARG A 112 6.00 4.21 -12.94
C ARG A 112 4.57 3.95 -13.38
N LYS A 113 4.34 3.94 -14.69
CA LYS A 113 3.01 3.75 -15.31
C LYS A 113 2.29 2.46 -14.88
N ASN A 114 3.03 1.44 -14.48
CA ASN A 114 2.48 0.15 -14.06
C ASN A 114 2.37 0.01 -12.53
N CYS A 115 2.54 1.08 -11.75
CA CYS A 115 2.45 1.04 -10.29
C CYS A 115 1.24 1.83 -9.78
N ASP A 116 0.48 1.21 -8.87
CA ASP A 116 -0.66 1.82 -8.20
C ASP A 116 -0.37 1.89 -6.69
N VAL A 117 -0.13 3.10 -6.19
CA VAL A 117 0.38 3.28 -4.82
C VAL A 117 -0.74 3.66 -3.86
N PHE A 118 -0.90 2.86 -2.80
CA PHE A 118 -1.83 3.07 -1.71
C PHE A 118 -1.07 3.04 -0.39
N VAL A 119 -1.27 4.07 0.43
CA VAL A 119 -0.54 4.21 1.68
C VAL A 119 -1.48 4.54 2.83
N THR A 120 -1.10 4.15 4.04
CA THR A 120 -1.68 4.73 5.26
C THR A 120 -0.70 5.68 5.93
N GLY A 121 -1.25 6.64 6.68
CA GLY A 121 -0.49 7.43 7.63
C GLY A 121 -1.35 7.80 8.83
N SER A 122 -0.75 7.79 10.01
CA SER A 122 -1.40 8.33 11.21
C SER A 122 -1.12 9.84 11.32
N ASN A 123 -2.14 10.62 11.70
CA ASN A 123 -1.97 12.04 12.08
C ASN A 123 -1.29 12.17 13.43
#